data_AF-A0A8H7R6R3-F1
#
_entry.id   AF-A0A8H7R6R3-F1
#
_cell.length_a   1.000
_cell.length_b   1.000
_cell.length_c   1.000
_cell.angle_alpha   90.00
_cell.angle_beta   90.00
_cell.angle_gamma   90.00
#
_symmetry.space_group_name_H-M   'P 1'
#
loop_
_entity.id
_entity.type
_entity.pdbx_description
1 polymer ?
#
loop_
_entity_poly.entity_id
_entity_poly.type
_entity_poly.pdbx_seq_one_letter_code
_entity_poly.pdbx_strand_id
1 'polypeptide(L)'
;MTNKKEKLIRGHRRESALFTLPELQDLRAHQRTFEGAYWRTALAAFSSGLLILKVFTREFYKIGITFFVFGLAMLAIALWRRRTSFDVFDQSIPYKTSGDWVILTTIVTMATYIVLLILLWNL
;
A
#
# COMPACT_ATOMS: atom_id res chain seq x y z
N MET A 1 -29.76 2.15 -5.81
CA MET A 1 -29.49 1.49 -4.51
C MET A 1 -28.88 0.12 -4.80
N THR A 2 -27.56 0.02 -4.73
CA THR A 2 -26.82 -1.21 -5.06
C THR A 2 -26.93 -2.17 -3.88
N ASN A 3 -27.60 -3.31 -4.07
CA ASN A 3 -27.77 -4.35 -3.06
C ASN A 3 -26.41 -4.98 -2.74
N LYS A 4 -25.68 -4.40 -1.78
CA LYS A 4 -24.44 -4.94 -1.25
C LYS A 4 -24.83 -6.10 -0.33
N LYS A 5 -24.91 -7.31 -0.88
CA LYS A 5 -25.10 -8.54 -0.09
C LYS A 5 -24.15 -8.48 1.10
N GLU A 6 -24.69 -8.38 2.31
CA GLU A 6 -23.87 -8.35 3.52
C GLU A 6 -23.11 -9.66 3.61
N LYS A 7 -21.78 -9.55 3.58
CA LYS A 7 -20.92 -10.71 3.66
C LYS A 7 -20.96 -11.22 5.10
N LEU A 8 -21.74 -12.27 5.30
CA LEU A 8 -21.87 -12.94 6.58
C LEU A 8 -20.67 -13.86 6.80
N ILE A 9 -19.99 -13.70 7.94
CA ILE A 9 -18.97 -14.64 8.40
C ILE A 9 -19.70 -15.62 9.31
N ARG A 10 -19.83 -16.88 8.88
CA ARG A 10 -20.54 -17.93 9.65
C ARG A 10 -21.96 -17.48 10.10
N GLY A 11 -22.68 -16.80 9.20
CA GLY A 11 -24.04 -16.30 9.47
C GLY A 11 -24.13 -14.99 10.27
N HIS A 12 -23.01 -14.43 10.73
CA HIS A 12 -22.96 -13.17 11.48
C HIS A 12 -22.43 -12.04 10.59
N ARG A 13 -22.92 -10.81 10.82
CA ARG A 13 -22.32 -9.63 10.18
C ARG A 13 -20.85 -9.55 10.57
N ARG A 14 -19.97 -9.24 9.62
CA ARG A 14 -18.50 -9.16 9.84
C ARG A 14 -18.09 -8.32 11.06
N GLU A 15 -18.87 -7.29 11.39
CA GLU A 15 -18.60 -6.39 12.53
C GLU A 15 -19.04 -6.97 13.88
N SER A 16 -19.94 -7.96 13.90
CA SER A 16 -20.46 -8.59 15.12
C SER A 16 -20.07 -10.08 15.26
N ALA A 17 -19.28 -10.60 14.32
CA ALA A 17 -18.81 -11.98 14.37
C ALA A 17 -17.81 -12.16 15.53
N LEU A 18 -18.06 -13.15 16.38
CA LEU A 18 -17.11 -13.59 17.39
C LEU A 18 -16.06 -14.46 16.73
N PHE A 19 -14.84 -13.94 16.61
CA PHE A 19 -13.71 -14.67 16.03
C PHE A 19 -13.11 -15.64 17.05
N THR A 20 -12.81 -16.84 16.59
CA THR A 20 -11.98 -17.80 17.31
C THR A 20 -10.52 -17.32 17.36
N LEU A 21 -9.73 -17.85 18.31
CA LEU A 21 -8.31 -17.49 18.43
C LEU A 21 -7.50 -17.68 17.13
N PRO A 22 -7.69 -18.78 16.36
CA PRO A 22 -7.02 -18.93 15.07
C PRO A 22 -7.44 -17.87 14.04
N GLU A 23 -8.73 -17.55 13.94
CA GLU A 23 -9.23 -16.53 13.00
C GLU A 23 -8.68 -15.13 13.34
N LEU A 24 -8.53 -14.81 14.64
CA LEU A 24 -7.88 -13.59 15.13
C LEU A 24 -6.40 -13.52 14.74
N GLN A 25 -5.71 -14.66 14.77
CA GLN A 25 -4.31 -14.75 14.35
C GLN A 25 -4.17 -14.50 12.85
N ASP A 26 -5.03 -15.09 12.02
CA ASP A 26 -5.04 -14.89 10.57
C ASP A 26 -5.38 -13.44 10.19
N LEU A 27 -6.37 -12.85 10.85
CA LEU A 27 -6.73 -11.44 10.67
C LEU A 27 -5.54 -10.53 11.00
N ARG A 28 -4.86 -10.77 12.12
CA ARG A 28 -3.68 -10.00 12.54
C ARG A 28 -2.52 -10.17 11.56
N ALA A 29 -2.27 -11.41 11.12
CA ALA A 29 -1.24 -11.70 10.13
C ALA A 29 -1.51 -10.92 8.83
N HIS A 30 -2.74 -10.95 8.34
CA HIS A 30 -3.16 -10.19 7.16
C HIS A 30 -2.98 -8.68 7.33
N GLN A 31 -3.46 -8.12 8.45
CA GLN A 31 -3.34 -6.69 8.74
C GLN A 31 -1.88 -6.24 8.85
N ARG A 32 -0.97 -7.05 9.42
CA ARG A 32 0.43 -6.64 9.62
C ARG A 32 1.28 -6.80 8.37
N THR A 33 1.07 -7.88 7.61
CA THR A 33 1.95 -8.28 6.50
C THR A 33 1.40 -7.89 5.13
N PHE A 34 0.09 -7.98 4.94
CA PHE A 34 -0.53 -7.80 3.64
C PHE A 34 -1.03 -6.38 3.43
N GLU A 35 -1.74 -5.81 4.40
CA GLU A 35 -2.23 -4.43 4.28
C GLU A 35 -1.27 -3.43 4.92
N GLY A 36 -0.88 -3.70 6.16
CA GLY A 36 -0.11 -2.78 6.98
C GLY A 36 1.30 -2.52 6.47
N ALA A 37 1.88 -3.46 5.71
CA ALA A 37 3.18 -3.25 5.06
C ALA A 37 3.10 -2.16 3.99
N TYR A 38 2.14 -2.25 3.07
CA TYR A 38 1.96 -1.23 2.00
C TYR A 38 1.62 0.13 2.59
N TRP A 39 0.72 0.18 3.57
CA TRP A 39 0.31 1.44 4.18
C TRP A 39 1.48 2.15 4.89
N ARG A 40 2.23 1.41 5.71
CA ARG A 40 3.37 1.96 6.46
C ARG A 40 4.49 2.42 5.55
N THR A 41 4.83 1.63 4.54
CA THR A 41 5.87 1.98 3.56
C THR A 41 5.47 3.20 2.74
N ALA A 42 4.21 3.25 2.27
CA ALA A 42 3.73 4.38 1.49
C ALA A 42 3.70 5.69 2.29
N LEU A 43 3.22 5.64 3.54
CA LEU A 43 3.26 6.80 4.44
C LEU A 43 4.68 7.25 4.72
N ALA A 44 5.60 6.32 5.02
CA ALA A 44 7.01 6.65 5.27
C ALA A 44 7.64 7.31 4.04
N ALA A 45 7.42 6.75 2.84
CA ALA A 45 7.93 7.31 1.59
C ALA A 45 7.35 8.72 1.33
N PHE A 46 6.05 8.91 1.49
CA PHE A 46 5.41 10.21 1.33
C PHE A 46 5.93 11.26 2.33
N SER A 47 6.03 10.89 3.61
CA SER A 47 6.59 11.76 4.64
C SER A 47 8.05 12.11 4.36
N SER A 48 8.87 11.17 3.88
CA SER A 48 10.25 11.46 3.48
C SER A 48 10.32 12.44 2.31
N GLY A 49 9.46 12.32 1.30
CA GLY A 49 9.39 13.27 0.18
C GLY A 49 9.05 14.69 0.64
N LEU A 50 8.08 14.82 1.56
CA LEU A 50 7.76 16.11 2.19
C LEU A 50 8.92 16.67 3.02
N LEU A 51 9.63 15.82 3.76
CA LEU A 51 10.79 16.23 4.54
C LEU A 51 11.90 16.75 3.62
N ILE A 52 12.19 16.06 2.52
CA ILE A 52 13.21 16.49 1.55
C ILE A 52 12.84 17.87 0.98
N LEU A 53 11.59 18.07 0.58
CA LEU A 53 11.12 19.38 0.11
C LEU A 53 11.25 20.49 1.16
N LYS A 54 11.03 20.17 2.43
CA LYS A 54 11.07 21.15 3.53
C LYS A 54 12.48 21.49 3.99
N VAL A 55 13.40 20.52 3.98
CA VAL A 55 14.73 20.64 4.60
C VAL A 55 15.79 21.11 3.59
N PHE A 56 15.72 20.67 2.33
CA PHE A 56 16.78 20.94 1.37
C PHE A 56 16.67 22.34 0.73
N THR A 57 17.82 22.84 0.28
CA THR A 57 17.93 24.10 -0.47
C THR A 57 17.27 23.97 -1.85
N ARG A 58 17.00 25.13 -2.50
CA ARG A 58 16.28 25.20 -3.79
C ARG A 58 16.94 24.40 -4.91
N GLU A 59 18.26 24.21 -4.85
CA GLU A 59 19.04 23.44 -5.82
C GLU A 59 18.58 21.98 -5.91
N PHE A 60 18.13 21.40 -4.78
CA PHE A 60 17.69 20.01 -4.71
C PHE A 60 16.17 19.83 -4.86
N TYR A 61 15.42 20.89 -5.20
CA TYR A 61 13.96 20.79 -5.31
C TYR A 61 13.51 19.76 -6.35
N LYS A 62 14.24 19.60 -7.46
CA LYS A 62 13.94 18.57 -8.46
C LYS A 62 13.98 17.16 -7.86
N ILE A 63 14.95 16.90 -6.98
CA ILE A 63 15.08 15.63 -6.24
C ILE A 63 13.94 15.49 -5.24
N GLY A 64 13.65 16.54 -4.45
CA GLY A 64 12.55 16.54 -3.49
C GLY A 64 11.18 16.27 -4.12
N ILE A 65 10.89 16.91 -5.27
CA ILE A 65 9.65 16.68 -6.03
C ILE A 65 9.58 15.23 -6.50
N THR A 66 10.71 14.66 -6.96
CA THR A 66 10.77 13.26 -7.40
C THR A 66 10.37 12.29 -6.28
N PHE A 67 10.93 12.46 -5.07
CA PHE A 67 10.57 11.64 -3.91
C PHE A 67 9.15 11.91 -3.40
N PHE A 68 8.66 13.15 -3.50
CA PHE A 68 7.29 13.48 -3.16
C PHE A 68 6.28 12.79 -4.09
N VAL A 69 6.49 12.85 -5.41
CA VAL A 69 5.66 12.16 -6.41
C VAL A 69 5.73 10.64 -6.22
N PHE A 70 6.91 10.09 -5.96
CA PHE A 70 7.08 8.68 -5.63
C PHE A 70 6.25 8.28 -4.39
N GLY A 71 6.37 9.02 -3.29
CA GLY A 71 5.61 8.76 -2.08
C GLY A 71 4.09 8.86 -2.29
N LEU A 72 3.64 9.83 -3.09
CA LEU A 72 2.23 9.98 -3.47
C LEU A 72 1.74 8.80 -4.31
N ALA A 73 2.54 8.34 -5.28
CA ALA A 73 2.24 7.16 -6.08
C ALA A 73 2.14 5.90 -5.21
N MET A 74 3.08 5.72 -4.26
CA MET A 74 3.04 4.62 -3.30
C MET A 74 1.78 4.67 -2.42
N LEU A 75 1.33 5.86 -1.99
CA LEU A 75 0.07 6.02 -1.25
C LEU A 75 -1.14 5.65 -2.10
N ALA A 76 -1.18 6.07 -3.36
CA ALA A 76 -2.26 5.70 -4.28
C ALA A 76 -2.34 4.17 -4.46
N ILE A 77 -1.18 3.51 -4.65
CA ILE A 77 -1.09 2.05 -4.74
C ILE A 77 -1.58 1.39 -3.45
N ALA A 78 -1.15 1.87 -2.28
CA ALA A 78 -1.56 1.30 -1.00
C ALA A 78 -3.07 1.45 -0.75
N LEU A 79 -3.66 2.59 -1.12
CA LEU A 79 -5.11 2.82 -1.05
C LEU A 79 -5.87 1.89 -2.00
N TRP A 80 -5.39 1.73 -3.22
CA TRP A 80 -6.01 0.84 -4.20
C TRP A 80 -5.91 -0.62 -3.73
N ARG A 81 -4.76 -1.04 -3.22
CA ARG A 81 -4.57 -2.37 -2.64
C ARG A 81 -5.58 -2.61 -1.52
N ARG A 82 -5.72 -1.69 -0.58
CA ARG A 82 -6.67 -1.80 0.55
C ARG A 82 -8.12 -1.96 0.09
N ARG A 83 -8.52 -1.32 -1.01
CA ARG A 83 -9.88 -1.47 -1.57
C ARG A 83 -10.08 -2.80 -2.31
N THR A 84 -8.99 -3.39 -2.80
CA THR A 84 -8.99 -4.63 -3.60
C THR A 84 -8.58 -5.85 -2.75
N SER A 85 -8.22 -5.66 -1.48
CA SER A 85 -7.91 -6.74 -0.55
C SER A 85 -9.12 -7.68 -0.44
N PHE A 86 -8.87 -8.97 -0.64
CA PHE A 86 -9.87 -10.01 -0.48
C PHE A 86 -10.21 -10.22 0.99
N ASP A 87 -11.36 -10.83 1.25
CA ASP A 87 -11.73 -11.20 2.61
C ASP A 87 -10.95 -12.46 3.01
N VAL A 88 -10.26 -12.39 4.15
CA VAL A 88 -9.40 -13.48 4.67
C VAL A 88 -10.21 -14.75 4.94
N PHE A 89 -11.51 -14.61 5.21
CA PHE A 89 -12.39 -15.73 5.57
C PHE A 89 -13.16 -16.33 4.39
N ASP A 90 -12.93 -15.83 3.17
CA ASP A 90 -13.62 -16.34 1.98
C ASP A 90 -12.82 -17.47 1.31
N GLN A 91 -13.18 -18.70 1.67
CA GLN A 91 -12.54 -19.92 1.16
C GLN A 91 -12.86 -20.22 -0.32
N SER A 92 -13.80 -19.48 -0.93
CA SER A 92 -14.13 -19.67 -2.36
C SER A 92 -13.10 -19.01 -3.30
N ILE A 93 -12.27 -18.12 -2.77
CA ILE A 93 -11.28 -17.37 -3.54
C ILE A 93 -10.01 -18.22 -3.63
N PRO A 94 -9.48 -18.52 -4.84
CA PRO A 94 -8.23 -19.24 -4.97
C PRO A 94 -7.08 -18.43 -4.34
N TYR A 95 -6.11 -19.14 -3.77
CA TYR A 95 -4.93 -18.51 -3.19
C TYR A 95 -4.21 -17.65 -4.23
N LYS A 96 -4.21 -16.33 -4.02
CA LYS A 96 -3.53 -15.36 -4.86
C LYS A 96 -2.51 -14.58 -4.03
N THR A 97 -1.24 -14.65 -4.43
CA THR A 97 -0.15 -13.91 -3.78
C THR A 97 -0.20 -12.42 -4.13
N SER A 98 0.61 -11.61 -3.45
CA SER A 98 0.77 -10.18 -3.74
C SER A 98 1.61 -9.86 -4.99
N GLY A 99 1.92 -10.84 -5.85
CA GLY A 99 2.86 -10.69 -6.97
C GLY A 99 2.59 -9.47 -7.85
N ASP A 100 1.34 -9.29 -8.30
CA ASP A 100 0.95 -8.15 -9.15
C ASP A 100 1.30 -6.79 -8.53
N TRP A 101 1.06 -6.66 -7.22
CA TRP A 101 1.32 -5.42 -6.48
C TRP A 101 2.81 -5.19 -6.26
N VAL A 102 3.57 -6.27 -6.03
CA VAL A 102 5.02 -6.21 -5.93
C VAL A 102 5.62 -5.73 -7.25
N ILE A 103 5.16 -6.29 -8.38
CA ILE A 103 5.61 -5.86 -9.72
C ILE A 103 5.29 -4.38 -9.94
N LEU A 104 4.06 -3.95 -9.65
CA LEU A 104 3.64 -2.56 -9.78
C LEU A 104 4.53 -1.61 -8.96
N THR A 105 4.75 -1.91 -7.67
CA THR A 105 5.61 -1.09 -6.82
C THR A 105 7.07 -1.10 -7.27
N THR A 106 7.54 -2.20 -7.85
CA THR A 106 8.91 -2.33 -8.37
C THR A 106 9.11 -1.45 -9.58
N ILE A 107 8.16 -1.46 -10.53
CA ILE A 107 8.20 -0.60 -11.72
C ILE A 107 8.23 0.87 -11.32
N VAL A 108 7.36 1.28 -10.39
CA VAL A 108 7.31 2.67 -9.90
C VAL A 108 8.63 3.05 -9.23
N THR A 109 9.16 2.19 -8.36
CA THR A 109 10.44 2.44 -7.66
C THR A 109 11.60 2.53 -8.65
N MET A 110 11.64 1.66 -9.65
CA MET A 110 12.68 1.64 -10.67
C MET A 110 12.63 2.90 -11.54
N ALA A 111 11.44 3.32 -11.95
CA ALA A 111 11.25 4.58 -12.68
C ALA A 111 11.74 5.79 -11.85
N THR A 112 11.41 5.83 -10.56
CA THR A 112 11.90 6.88 -9.64
C THR A 112 13.43 6.89 -9.56
N TYR A 113 14.08 5.73 -9.45
CA TYR A 113 15.54 5.66 -9.42
C TYR A 113 16.20 6.08 -10.73
N ILE A 114 15.61 5.75 -11.89
CA ILE A 114 16.10 6.20 -13.20
C ILE A 114 16.02 7.73 -13.28
N VAL A 115 14.89 8.33 -12.91
CA VAL A 115 14.73 9.79 -12.87
C VAL A 115 15.73 10.43 -11.93
N LEU A 116 15.91 9.86 -10.73
CA LEU A 116 16.89 10.34 -9.77
C LEU A 116 18.31 10.32 -10.35
N LEU A 117 18.71 9.23 -11.01
CA LEU A 117 20.03 9.08 -11.63
C LEU A 117 20.25 10.15 -12.70
N ILE A 118 19.26 10.37 -13.57
CA ILE A 118 19.30 11.43 -14.59
C ILE A 118 19.44 12.81 -13.94
N LEU A 119 18.70 13.08 -12.87
CA LEU A 119 18.79 14.36 -12.16
C LEU A 119 20.16 14.56 -11.51
N LEU A 120 20.75 13.51 -10.93
CA LEU A 120 22.08 13.55 -10.33
C LEU A 120 23.19 13.74 -11.37
N TRP A 121 23.04 13.16 -12.56
CA TRP A 121 24.02 13.33 -13.64
C TRP A 121 24.03 14.75 -14.22
N ASN A 122 22.92 15.47 -14.10
CA ASN A 122 22.73 16.83 -14.61
C ASN A 122 22.87 17.92 -13.52
N LEU A 123 23.28 17.54 -12.31
CA LEU A 123 23.48 18.45 -11.18
C LEU A 123 24.94 18.87 -11.11
#